data_AF-A0A962BAW5-F1
#
_entry.id   AF-A0A962BAW5-F1
#
_cell.length_a   1.000
_cell.length_b   1.000
_cell.length_c   1.000
_cell.angle_alpha   90.00
_cell.angle_beta   90.00
_cell.angle_gamma   90.00
#
_symmetry.space_group_name_H-M   'P 1'
#
loop_
_entity.id
_entity.type
_entity.pdbx_description
1 polymer ?
#
loop_
_entity_poly.entity_id
_entity_poly.type
_entity_poly.pdbx_seq_one_letter_code
_entity_poly.pdbx_strand_id
1 'polypeptide(L)'
;MATLLQRLRWTASLFTALMIHADWSHLVGNLLFLLIFGMPSERALGGLRFLALFVVVGVLANLVGVVALENPRAAVVGCSGAVSGLIGAYLALFPRSKLGFVVPLGVVLEFVRTPASVMIGIWALLQIGFTLIGPGLGAVAWAAHIGGFLLGLLWGVLSRPAVARRLRRGMV
;
A
#
# COMPACT_ATOMS: atom_id res chain seq x y z
N MET A 1 16.51 12.28 29.00
CA MET A 1 17.40 12.12 27.81
C MET A 1 17.25 10.77 27.11
N ALA A 2 17.00 9.66 27.82
CA ALA A 2 16.81 8.33 27.23
C ALA A 2 15.62 8.22 26.24
N THR A 3 14.60 9.07 26.38
CA THR A 3 13.35 9.02 25.61
C THR A 3 13.46 9.55 24.18
N LEU A 4 14.26 10.59 23.91
CA LEU A 4 14.38 11.17 22.56
C LEU A 4 15.18 10.26 21.62
N LEU A 5 16.33 9.74 22.09
CA LEU A 5 17.15 8.80 21.34
C LEU A 5 16.39 7.50 21.07
N GLN A 6 15.61 7.01 22.04
CA GLN A 6 14.76 5.84 21.85
C GLN A 6 13.69 6.12 20.78
N ARG A 7 12.98 7.25 20.85
CA ARG A 7 11.98 7.65 19.83
C ARG A 7 12.60 7.76 18.43
N LEU A 8 13.77 8.37 18.31
CA LEU A 8 14.52 8.47 17.04
C LEU A 8 14.92 7.10 16.49
N ARG A 9 15.33 6.16 17.36
CA ARG A 9 15.64 4.77 16.96
C ARG A 9 14.40 4.04 16.45
N TRP A 10 13.24 4.23 17.09
CA TRP A 10 11.98 3.64 16.65
C TRP A 10 11.52 4.18 15.29
N THR A 11 11.52 5.50 15.09
CA THR A 11 11.16 6.07 13.78
C THR A 11 12.15 5.70 12.69
N ALA A 12 13.46 5.72 12.98
CA ALA A 12 14.47 5.25 12.06
C ALA A 12 14.22 3.77 11.68
N SER A 13 13.87 2.92 12.64
CA SER A 13 13.55 1.51 12.36
C SER A 13 12.29 1.32 11.51
N LEU A 14 11.24 2.13 11.71
CA LEU A 14 10.01 2.05 10.90
C LEU A 14 10.23 2.50 9.45
N PHE A 15 11.10 3.50 9.26
CA PHE A 15 11.49 3.97 7.94
C PHE A 15 12.40 2.95 7.23
N THR A 16 13.46 2.47 7.88
CA THR A 16 14.37 1.48 7.27
C THR A 16 13.67 0.14 7.02
N ALA A 17 12.67 -0.21 7.84
CA ALA A 17 11.83 -1.39 7.60
C ALA A 17 11.17 -1.40 6.22
N LEU A 18 10.88 -0.23 5.62
CA LEU A 18 10.35 -0.16 4.26
C LEU A 18 11.29 -0.74 3.19
N MET A 19 12.60 -0.77 3.48
CA MET A 19 13.63 -1.20 2.53
C MET A 19 14.03 -2.66 2.71
N ILE A 20 13.67 -3.29 3.83
CA ILE A 20 14.05 -4.65 4.18
C ILE A 20 12.87 -5.58 3.88
N HIS A 21 13.14 -6.72 3.26
CA HIS A 21 12.13 -7.74 2.96
C HIS A 21 12.55 -9.07 3.57
N ALA A 22 11.56 -9.86 4.00
CA ALA A 22 11.80 -11.17 4.63
C ALA A 22 12.38 -12.19 3.64
N ASP A 23 12.00 -12.08 2.37
CA ASP A 23 12.38 -13.01 1.30
C ASP A 23 12.11 -12.40 -0.09
N TRP A 24 12.51 -13.11 -1.14
CA TRP A 24 12.36 -12.69 -2.52
C TRP A 24 10.90 -12.58 -2.97
N SER A 25 10.02 -13.48 -2.54
CA SER A 25 8.61 -13.45 -2.94
C SER A 25 7.92 -12.21 -2.37
N HIS A 26 8.24 -11.85 -1.14
CA HIS A 26 7.77 -10.63 -0.50
C HIS A 26 8.25 -9.37 -1.27
N LEU A 27 9.54 -9.29 -1.64
CA LEU A 27 10.07 -8.19 -2.43
C LEU A 27 9.41 -8.09 -3.81
N VAL A 28 9.39 -9.19 -4.55
CA VAL A 28 8.83 -9.23 -5.92
C VAL A 28 7.35 -8.88 -5.91
N GLY A 29 6.59 -9.36 -4.93
CA GLY A 29 5.20 -8.98 -4.72
C GLY A 29 5.04 -7.47 -4.58
N ASN A 30 5.79 -6.85 -3.66
CA ASN A 30 5.72 -5.40 -3.47
C ASN A 30 6.09 -4.61 -4.74
N LEU A 31 7.13 -5.04 -5.46
CA LEU A 31 7.55 -4.41 -6.72
C LEU A 31 6.48 -4.53 -7.82
N LEU A 32 5.80 -5.67 -7.93
CA LEU A 32 4.73 -5.88 -8.90
C LEU A 32 3.57 -4.91 -8.66
N PHE A 33 3.08 -4.81 -7.42
CA PHE A 33 2.01 -3.86 -7.08
C PHE A 33 2.47 -2.41 -7.23
N LEU A 34 3.71 -2.10 -6.84
CA LEU A 34 4.29 -0.78 -7.06
C LEU A 34 4.36 -0.42 -8.55
N LEU A 35 4.69 -1.37 -9.43
CA LEU A 35 4.71 -1.16 -10.88
C LEU A 35 3.31 -0.88 -11.44
N ILE A 36 2.32 -1.69 -11.04
CA ILE A 36 0.93 -1.58 -11.54
C ILE A 36 0.28 -0.28 -11.09
N PHE A 37 0.36 0.03 -9.79
CA PHE A 37 -0.37 1.14 -9.20
C PHE A 37 0.46 2.42 -9.09
N GLY A 38 1.79 2.32 -9.10
CA GLY A 38 2.70 3.44 -8.90
C GLY A 38 2.75 4.37 -10.09
N MET A 39 3.00 3.85 -11.29
CA MET A 39 3.16 4.68 -12.50
C MET A 39 1.95 5.60 -12.77
N PRO A 40 0.68 5.12 -12.73
CA PRO A 40 -0.47 6.01 -12.92
C PRO A 40 -0.63 7.01 -11.77
N SER A 41 -0.38 6.58 -10.54
CA SER A 41 -0.51 7.43 -9.35
C SER A 41 0.53 8.54 -9.31
N GLU A 42 1.79 8.24 -9.65
CA GLU A 42 2.86 9.22 -9.74
C GLU A 42 2.59 10.27 -10.82
N ARG A 43 2.10 9.85 -12.00
CA ARG A 43 1.71 10.78 -13.06
C ARG A 43 0.63 11.76 -12.61
N ALA A 44 -0.35 11.29 -11.85
CA ALA A 44 -1.42 12.14 -11.31
C ALA A 44 -0.95 13.05 -10.16
N LEU A 45 -0.20 12.51 -9.20
CA LEU A 45 0.22 13.23 -7.99
C LEU A 45 1.43 14.14 -8.23
N GLY A 46 2.31 13.77 -9.17
CA GLY A 46 3.68 14.25 -9.29
C GLY A 46 4.64 13.53 -8.33
N GLY A 47 5.91 13.44 -8.71
CA GLY A 47 6.94 12.66 -8.00
C GLY A 47 7.05 12.96 -6.50
N LEU A 48 7.08 14.25 -6.11
CA LEU A 48 7.21 14.61 -4.69
C LEU A 48 6.02 14.16 -3.82
N ARG A 49 4.80 14.29 -4.33
CA ARG A 49 3.60 13.86 -3.59
C ARG A 49 3.45 12.34 -3.58
N PHE A 50 3.89 11.68 -4.64
CA PHE A 50 3.96 10.23 -4.70
C PHE A 50 4.99 9.67 -3.69
N LEU A 51 6.19 10.25 -3.64
CA LEU A 51 7.21 9.89 -2.67
C LEU A 51 6.72 10.12 -1.23
N ALA A 52 6.07 11.26 -0.98
CA ALA A 52 5.50 11.57 0.33
C ALA A 52 4.38 10.59 0.70
N LEU A 53 3.48 10.24 -0.23
CA LEU A 53 2.47 9.19 -0.04
C LEU A 53 3.14 7.88 0.38
N PHE A 54 4.12 7.41 -0.40
CA PHE A 54 4.77 6.12 -0.16
C PHE A 54 5.49 6.07 1.20
N VAL A 55 6.30 7.08 1.50
CA VAL A 55 7.10 7.10 2.73
C VAL A 55 6.24 7.36 3.96
N VAL A 56 5.41 8.40 3.95
CA VAL A 56 4.63 8.79 5.14
C VAL A 56 3.58 7.73 5.45
N VAL A 57 2.81 7.29 4.46
CA VAL A 57 1.81 6.23 4.69
C VAL A 57 2.48 4.91 5.02
N GLY A 58 3.63 4.60 4.42
CA GLY A 58 4.41 3.41 4.75
C GLY A 58 4.85 3.36 6.21
N VAL A 59 5.45 4.43 6.73
CA VAL A 59 5.87 4.52 8.14
C VAL A 59 4.68 4.38 9.08
N LEU A 60 3.57 5.06 8.79
CA LEU A 60 2.36 4.97 9.60
C LEU A 60 1.72 3.58 9.53
N ALA A 61 1.74 2.92 8.37
CA ALA A 61 1.25 1.55 8.21
C ALA A 61 2.09 0.55 9.03
N ASN A 62 3.43 0.69 9.01
CA ASN A 62 4.31 -0.13 9.84
C ASN A 62 4.05 0.09 11.34
N LEU A 63 3.78 1.34 11.74
CA LEU A 63 3.39 1.65 13.12
C LEU A 63 2.08 0.94 13.51
N VAL A 64 1.06 0.96 12.65
CA VAL A 64 -0.19 0.22 12.87
C VAL A 64 0.09 -1.27 13.04
N GLY A 65 0.94 -1.85 12.19
CA GLY A 65 1.34 -3.26 12.31
C GLY A 65 2.02 -3.59 13.63
N VAL A 66 2.99 -2.77 14.06
CA VAL A 66 3.71 -2.96 15.33
C VAL A 66 2.77 -2.88 16.52
N VAL A 67 1.86 -1.91 16.54
CA VAL A 67 0.88 -1.75 17.63
C VAL A 67 -0.07 -2.94 17.68
N ALA A 68 -0.54 -3.43 16.52
CA ALA A 68 -1.51 -4.51 16.45
C ALA A 68 -0.94 -5.91 16.76
N LEU A 69 0.37 -6.13 16.60
CA LEU A 69 0.99 -7.43 16.86
C LEU A 69 1.14 -7.73 18.37
N GLU A 70 1.09 -6.71 19.23
CA GLU A 70 1.24 -6.81 20.70
C GLU A 70 2.44 -7.66 21.17
N ASN A 71 3.42 -7.90 20.30
CA ASN A 71 4.59 -8.74 20.56
C ASN A 71 5.86 -7.91 20.41
N PRO A 72 6.55 -7.57 21.52
CA PRO A 72 7.73 -6.72 21.50
C PRO A 72 8.96 -7.35 20.80
N ARG A 73 8.90 -8.65 20.47
CA ARG A 73 9.95 -9.35 19.71
C ARG A 73 9.62 -9.49 18.22
N ALA A 74 8.38 -9.19 17.81
CA ALA A 74 8.00 -9.26 16.41
C ALA A 74 8.53 -8.05 15.64
N ALA A 75 9.20 -8.31 14.52
CA ALA A 75 9.66 -7.27 13.61
C ALA A 75 8.66 -7.13 12.46
N VAL A 76 8.24 -5.90 12.17
CA VAL A 76 7.52 -5.55 10.94
C VAL A 76 8.57 -5.09 9.93
N VAL A 77 8.63 -5.78 8.79
CA VAL A 77 9.54 -5.47 7.68
C VAL A 77 8.77 -5.44 6.37
N GLY A 78 9.24 -4.67 5.41
CA GLY A 78 8.68 -4.56 4.07
C GLY A 78 7.96 -3.23 3.82
N CYS A 79 7.77 -2.93 2.55
CA CYS A 79 6.97 -1.78 2.10
C CYS A 79 5.52 -2.13 1.78
N SER A 80 5.04 -3.33 2.13
CA SER A 80 3.68 -3.79 1.79
C SER A 80 2.58 -2.89 2.36
N GLY A 81 2.78 -2.28 3.53
CA GLY A 81 1.90 -1.25 4.07
C GLY A 81 1.87 0.03 3.22
N ALA A 82 3.03 0.47 2.72
CA ALA A 82 3.12 1.61 1.79
C ALA A 82 2.44 1.31 0.45
N VAL A 83 2.66 0.11 -0.08
CA VAL A 83 2.00 -0.40 -1.29
C VAL A 83 0.49 -0.49 -1.09
N SER A 84 0.03 -0.94 0.07
CA SER A 84 -1.40 -0.94 0.42
C SER A 84 -1.97 0.47 0.42
N GLY A 85 -1.23 1.45 0.95
CA GLY A 85 -1.59 2.86 0.86
C GLY A 85 -1.61 3.41 -0.56
N LEU A 86 -0.68 3.00 -1.41
CA LEU A 86 -0.71 3.32 -2.83
C LEU A 86 -1.96 2.76 -3.52
N ILE A 87 -2.36 1.53 -3.22
CA ILE A 87 -3.60 0.92 -3.76
C ILE A 87 -4.84 1.70 -3.28
N GLY A 88 -4.88 2.10 -2.00
CA GLY A 88 -5.96 2.94 -1.46
C GLY A 88 -6.03 4.30 -2.16
N ALA A 89 -4.88 4.97 -2.33
CA ALA A 89 -4.81 6.24 -3.05
C ALA A 89 -5.23 6.08 -4.52
N TYR A 90 -4.82 5.01 -5.18
CA TYR A 90 -5.22 4.68 -6.54
C TYR A 90 -6.74 4.53 -6.66
N LEU A 91 -7.39 3.81 -5.73
CA LEU A 91 -8.84 3.66 -5.71
C LEU A 91 -9.55 5.02 -5.58
N ALA A 92 -9.05 5.89 -4.70
CA ALA A 92 -9.59 7.24 -4.54
C ALA A 92 -9.40 8.11 -5.79
N LEU A 93 -8.27 8.01 -6.48
CA LEU A 93 -7.96 8.84 -7.64
C LEU A 93 -8.62 8.33 -8.93
N PHE A 94 -8.76 7.00 -9.07
CA PHE A 94 -9.21 6.34 -10.29
C PHE A 94 -10.36 5.35 -10.05
N PRO A 95 -11.48 5.74 -9.41
CA PRO A 95 -12.53 4.80 -8.98
C PRO A 95 -13.25 4.08 -10.12
N ARG A 96 -13.12 4.58 -11.36
CA ARG A 96 -13.72 4.01 -12.58
C ARG A 96 -12.70 3.34 -13.50
N SER A 97 -11.44 3.26 -13.09
CA SER A 97 -10.41 2.56 -13.87
C SER A 97 -10.72 1.07 -13.97
N LYS A 98 -10.25 0.45 -15.04
CA LYS A 98 -10.30 -1.00 -15.23
C LYS A 98 -8.89 -1.55 -15.23
N LEU A 99 -8.67 -2.64 -14.51
CA LEU A 99 -7.43 -3.39 -14.52
C LEU A 99 -7.61 -4.62 -15.42
N GLY A 100 -6.61 -4.88 -16.25
CA GLY A 100 -6.54 -6.09 -17.05
C GLY A 100 -5.77 -7.18 -16.31
N PHE A 101 -6.28 -8.40 -16.33
CA PHE A 101 -5.56 -9.57 -15.86
C PHE A 101 -5.92 -10.80 -16.69
N VAL A 102 -5.04 -11.79 -16.64
CA VAL A 102 -5.24 -13.06 -17.32
C VAL A 102 -5.93 -14.02 -16.36
N VAL A 103 -7.06 -14.58 -16.79
CA VAL A 103 -7.80 -15.63 -16.08
C VAL A 103 -7.47 -16.96 -16.73
N PRO A 104 -6.89 -17.92 -15.98
CA PRO A 104 -6.74 -19.28 -16.47
C PRO A 104 -8.08 -20.02 -16.39
N LEU A 105 -8.62 -20.41 -17.55
CA LEU A 105 -9.83 -21.24 -17.69
C LEU A 105 -9.44 -22.66 -18.14
N GLY A 106 -8.55 -23.29 -17.39
CA GLY A 106 -7.96 -24.58 -17.75
C GLY A 106 -6.84 -24.43 -18.78
N VAL A 107 -7.06 -24.93 -20.00
CA VAL A 107 -6.08 -24.84 -21.11
C VAL A 107 -6.13 -23.51 -21.88
N VAL A 108 -7.14 -22.68 -21.62
CA VAL A 108 -7.31 -21.37 -22.26
C VAL A 108 -6.95 -20.27 -21.28
N LEU A 109 -6.16 -19.30 -21.73
CA LEU A 109 -5.88 -18.06 -21.02
C LEU A 109 -6.75 -16.95 -21.60
N GLU A 110 -7.65 -16.38 -20.79
CA GLU A 110 -8.51 -15.28 -21.22
C GLU A 110 -8.06 -13.96 -20.58
N PHE A 111 -7.96 -12.90 -21.38
CA PHE A 111 -7.64 -11.57 -20.87
C PHE A 111 -8.93 -10.79 -20.57
N VAL A 112 -9.16 -10.52 -19.29
CA VAL A 112 -10.38 -9.85 -18.80
C VAL A 112 -10.04 -8.48 -18.23
N ARG A 113 -10.93 -7.50 -18.44
CA ARG A 113 -10.83 -6.16 -17.85
C ARG A 113 -11.95 -5.95 -16.84
N THR A 114 -11.57 -5.75 -15.58
CA THR A 114 -12.52 -5.62 -14.46
C THR A 114 -12.35 -4.26 -13.80
N PRO A 115 -13.43 -3.64 -13.28
CA PRO A 115 -13.30 -2.40 -12.51
C PRO A 115 -12.30 -2.59 -11.37
N ALA A 116 -11.33 -1.68 -11.28
CA ALA A 116 -10.30 -1.71 -10.25
C ALA A 116 -10.91 -1.69 -8.84
N SER A 117 -12.03 -0.98 -8.67
CA SER A 117 -12.78 -0.93 -7.41
C SER A 117 -13.27 -2.29 -6.93
N VAL A 118 -13.70 -3.17 -7.84
CA VAL A 118 -14.14 -4.52 -7.50
C VAL A 118 -12.96 -5.37 -7.06
N MET A 119 -11.88 -5.38 -7.84
CA MET A 119 -10.68 -6.17 -7.53
C MET A 119 -10.02 -5.71 -6.22
N ILE A 120 -9.84 -4.40 -6.05
CA ILE A 120 -9.27 -3.80 -4.83
C ILE A 120 -10.21 -4.03 -3.64
N GLY A 121 -11.54 -3.92 -3.83
CA GLY A 121 -12.52 -4.19 -2.79
C GLY A 121 -12.45 -5.63 -2.28
N ILE A 122 -12.40 -6.61 -3.18
CA ILE A 122 -12.22 -8.03 -2.83
C ILE A 122 -10.88 -8.22 -2.09
N TRP A 123 -9.79 -7.67 -2.61
CA TRP A 123 -8.48 -7.75 -1.96
C TRP A 123 -8.50 -7.16 -0.54
N ALA A 124 -9.14 -6.01 -0.34
CA ALA A 124 -9.24 -5.36 0.97
C ALA A 124 -10.08 -6.18 1.96
N LEU A 125 -11.17 -6.81 1.50
CA LEU A 125 -11.98 -7.73 2.31
C LEU A 125 -11.16 -8.97 2.73
N LEU A 126 -10.32 -9.51 1.85
CA LEU A 126 -9.41 -10.59 2.19
C LEU A 126 -8.38 -10.16 3.26
N GLN A 127 -7.85 -8.93 3.20
CA GLN A 127 -6.95 -8.41 4.25
C GLN A 127 -7.63 -8.40 5.63
N ILE A 128 -8.92 -8.03 5.67
CA ILE A 128 -9.73 -8.05 6.90
C ILE A 128 -9.90 -9.49 7.39
N GLY A 129 -10.29 -10.42 6.51
CA GLY A 129 -10.42 -11.83 6.83
C GLY A 129 -9.12 -12.43 7.39
N PHE A 130 -7.98 -12.14 6.75
CA PHE A 130 -6.68 -12.60 7.24
C PHE A 130 -6.26 -11.94 8.55
N THR A 131 -6.66 -10.70 8.83
CA THR A 131 -6.43 -10.10 10.15
C THR A 131 -7.19 -10.84 11.25
N LEU A 132 -8.40 -11.33 10.96
CA LEU A 132 -9.25 -12.04 11.94
C LEU A 132 -8.82 -13.50 12.14
N ILE A 133 -8.28 -14.16 11.10
CA ILE A 133 -7.90 -15.58 11.09
C ILE A 133 -6.37 -15.76 11.28
N GLY A 134 -5.64 -14.65 11.37
CA GLY A 134 -4.20 -14.48 11.09
C GLY A 134 -3.17 -15.41 11.74
N PRO A 135 -3.37 -15.97 12.95
CA PRO A 135 -2.33 -16.82 13.55
C PRO A 135 -1.97 -18.08 12.73
N GLY A 136 -2.85 -18.54 11.83
CA GLY A 136 -2.66 -19.79 11.06
C GLY A 136 -2.11 -19.65 9.64
N LEU A 137 -1.93 -18.43 9.11
CA LEU A 137 -1.64 -18.20 7.67
C LEU A 137 -0.25 -17.58 7.39
N GLY A 138 0.63 -17.54 8.40
CA GLY A 138 1.99 -17.03 8.31
C GLY A 138 2.23 -15.75 9.12
N ALA A 139 3.50 -15.36 9.29
CA ALA A 139 3.91 -14.19 10.07
C ALA A 139 3.75 -12.88 9.26
N VAL A 140 2.53 -12.54 8.86
CA VAL A 140 2.21 -11.33 8.10
C VAL A 140 1.46 -10.33 8.99
N ALA A 141 1.94 -9.08 9.01
CA ALA A 141 1.30 -8.00 9.77
C ALA A 141 0.08 -7.42 9.01
N TRP A 142 -0.99 -8.21 8.86
CA TRP A 142 -2.19 -7.85 8.07
C TRP A 142 -2.81 -6.50 8.45
N ALA A 143 -2.76 -6.14 9.73
CA ALA A 143 -3.22 -4.83 10.23
C ALA A 143 -2.46 -3.66 9.59
N ALA A 144 -1.17 -3.82 9.25
CA ALA A 144 -0.40 -2.81 8.54
C ALA A 144 -0.96 -2.55 7.14
N HIS A 145 -1.43 -3.58 6.44
CA HIS A 145 -2.04 -3.44 5.12
C HIS A 145 -3.36 -2.67 5.20
N ILE A 146 -4.21 -2.99 6.17
CA ILE A 146 -5.48 -2.29 6.40
C ILE A 146 -5.22 -0.82 6.75
N GLY A 147 -4.33 -0.55 7.70
CA GLY A 147 -3.97 0.80 8.10
C GLY A 147 -3.39 1.61 6.93
N GLY A 148 -2.46 1.01 6.18
CA GLY A 148 -1.89 1.61 4.98
C GLY A 148 -2.97 1.94 3.94
N PHE A 149 -3.83 0.99 3.61
CA PHE A 149 -4.92 1.17 2.65
C PHE A 149 -5.84 2.34 3.02
N LEU A 150 -6.30 2.41 4.27
CA LEU A 150 -7.20 3.46 4.74
C LEU A 150 -6.53 4.85 4.73
N LEU A 151 -5.28 4.94 5.19
CA LEU A 151 -4.50 6.18 5.14
C LEU A 151 -4.24 6.64 3.71
N GLY A 152 -3.94 5.70 2.81
CA GLY A 152 -3.77 5.96 1.40
C GLY A 152 -5.04 6.43 0.70
N LEU A 153 -6.18 5.80 1.01
CA LEU A 153 -7.50 6.21 0.52
C LEU A 153 -7.79 7.66 0.92
N LEU A 154 -7.56 7.99 2.20
CA LEU A 154 -7.68 9.35 2.70
C LEU A 154 -6.75 10.31 1.95
N TRP A 155 -5.47 9.96 1.81
CA TRP A 155 -4.50 10.78 1.06
C TRP A 155 -4.96 11.05 -0.38
N GLY A 156 -5.45 10.01 -1.08
CA GLY A 156 -5.95 10.12 -2.44
C GLY A 156 -7.16 11.06 -2.54
N VAL A 157 -8.12 10.96 -1.61
CA VAL A 157 -9.27 11.87 -1.53
C VAL A 157 -8.82 13.32 -1.34
N LEU A 158 -7.92 13.57 -0.38
CA LEU A 158 -7.39 14.91 -0.09
C LEU A 158 -6.57 15.48 -1.25
N SER A 159 -5.96 14.61 -2.07
CA SER A 159 -5.13 15.01 -3.21
C SER A 159 -5.94 15.40 -4.46
N ARG A 160 -7.23 15.02 -4.56
CA ARG A 160 -8.06 15.25 -5.77
C ARG A 160 -8.05 16.70 -6.27
N PRO A 161 -8.20 17.75 -5.43
CA PRO A 161 -8.17 19.13 -5.91
C PRO A 161 -6.81 19.53 -6.51
N ALA A 162 -5.72 19.06 -5.90
CA ALA A 162 -4.37 19.35 -6.37
C ALA A 162 -4.06 18.63 -7.70
N VAL A 163 -4.53 17.39 -7.85
CA VAL A 163 -4.45 16.62 -9.11
C VAL A 163 -5.24 17.32 -10.22
N ALA A 164 -6.49 17.74 -9.94
CA ALA A 164 -7.32 18.44 -10.92
C ALA A 164 -6.67 19.75 -11.42
N ARG A 165 -6.04 20.53 -10.53
CA ARG A 165 -5.28 21.73 -10.92
C ARG A 165 -4.07 21.40 -11.80
N ARG A 166 -3.35 20.32 -11.50
CA ARG A 166 -2.17 19.90 -12.28
C ARG A 166 -2.56 19.48 -13.69
N LEU A 167 -3.62 18.68 -13.83
CA LEU A 167 -4.12 18.24 -15.14
C LEU A 167 -4.54 19.42 -16.02
N ARG A 168 -5.20 20.43 -15.44
CA ARG A 168 -5.56 21.66 -16.18
C ARG A 168 -4.36 22.45 -16.66
N ARG A 169 -3.27 22.51 -15.88
CA ARG A 169 -2.03 23.24 -16.26
C ARG A 169 -1.21 22.54 -17.33
N GLY A 170 -1.36 21.23 -17.53
CA GLY A 170 -0.69 20.49 -18.61
C GLY A 170 -1.44 20.53 -19.94
N MET A 171 -2.63 21.15 -19.98
CA MET A 171 -3.44 21.36 -21.18
C MET A 171 -3.34 22.78 -21.75
N VAL A 172 -2.58 23.67 -21.10
CA VAL A 172 -2.33 25.06 -21.52
C VAL A 172 -0.91 25.17 -22.03
#